data_AF-A0A968YQR8-F1
#
_entry.id   AF-A0A968YQR8-F1
#
_cell.length_a   1.000
_cell.length_b   1.000
_cell.length_c   1.000
_cell.angle_alpha   90.00
_cell.angle_beta   90.00
_cell.angle_gamma   90.00
#
_symmetry.space_group_name_H-M   'P 1'
#
loop_
_entity.id
_entity.type
_entity.pdbx_description
1 polymer ?
#
loop_
_entity_poly.entity_id
_entity_poly.type
_entity_poly.pdbx_seq_one_letter_code
_entity_poly.pdbx_strand_id
1 'polypeptide(L)'
;MAWQFYGLDDIARQLIKKQTQESIKESHKMRTAVAYGLERFWGEGLRLEKEPHKAAFWKETWDKLVEILACADICIPKHNSIDPKKEELWKLSREEQQIALAVLTQLCDSLVWWTQRYKNIV
;
A
#
# COMPACT_ATOMS: atom_id res chain seq x y z
N MET A 1 23.09 -4.90 -13.81
CA MET A 1 21.71 -4.39 -13.74
C MET A 1 21.64 -3.47 -12.54
N ALA A 2 21.62 -2.14 -12.76
CA ALA A 2 21.58 -1.20 -11.66
C ALA A 2 20.22 -1.31 -10.98
N TRP A 3 20.22 -1.46 -9.66
CA TRP A 3 19.05 -1.47 -8.80
C TRP A 3 18.27 -0.15 -9.01
N GLN A 4 17.27 -0.15 -9.90
CA GLN A 4 16.34 0.96 -9.98
C GLN A 4 15.46 0.87 -8.73
N PHE A 5 15.68 1.75 -7.75
CA PHE A 5 14.64 2.03 -6.76
C PHE A 5 13.38 2.36 -7.57
N TYR A 6 12.31 1.58 -7.41
CA TYR A 6 11.05 1.67 -8.17
C TYR A 6 10.29 3.01 -7.98
N GLY A 7 10.99 4.13 -7.79
CA GLY A 7 10.41 5.42 -7.43
C GLY A 7 9.62 5.36 -6.12
N LEU A 8 9.73 4.29 -5.32
CA LEU A 8 8.88 4.02 -4.15
C LEU A 8 8.88 5.18 -3.17
N ASP A 9 10.03 5.80 -2.98
CA ASP A 9 10.17 6.96 -2.10
C ASP A 9 9.46 8.20 -2.64
N ASP A 10 9.50 8.42 -3.96
CA ASP A 10 8.73 9.51 -4.59
C ASP A 10 7.23 9.22 -4.60
N ILE A 11 6.84 7.98 -4.86
CA ILE A 11 5.44 7.53 -4.76
C ILE A 11 4.92 7.77 -3.34
N ALA A 12 5.66 7.34 -2.32
CA ALA A 12 5.31 7.55 -0.92
C ALA A 12 5.20 9.05 -0.58
N ARG A 13 6.15 9.87 -1.05
CA ARG A 13 6.10 11.33 -0.88
C ARG A 13 4.85 11.94 -1.51
N GLN A 14 4.51 11.55 -2.73
CA GLN A 14 3.33 12.04 -3.44
C GLN A 14 2.03 11.59 -2.77
N LEU A 15 1.97 10.36 -2.28
CA LEU A 15 0.83 9.86 -1.50
C LEU A 15 0.63 10.70 -0.24
N ILE A 16 1.65 10.86 0.60
CA ILE A 16 1.56 11.64 1.85
C ILE A 16 1.15 13.10 1.61
N LYS A 17 1.66 13.73 0.55
CA LYS A 17 1.31 15.13 0.21
C LYS A 17 -0.18 15.36 -0.07
N LYS A 18 -0.91 14.34 -0.51
CA LYS A 18 -2.35 14.44 -0.83
C LYS A 18 -3.24 14.24 0.39
N GLN A 19 -2.67 13.76 1.49
CA GLN A 19 -3.44 13.29 2.65
C GLN A 19 -3.53 14.35 3.74
N THR A 20 -4.57 14.24 4.56
CA THR A 20 -4.75 15.07 5.75
C THR A 20 -3.86 14.59 6.89
N GLN A 21 -3.58 15.48 7.85
CA GLN A 21 -2.79 15.18 9.05
C GLN A 21 -3.32 14.00 9.87
N GLU A 22 -4.64 13.75 9.84
CA GLU A 22 -5.25 12.60 10.48
C GLU A 22 -5.02 11.30 9.70
N SER A 23 -5.03 11.37 8.37
CA SER A 23 -4.90 10.21 7.48
C SER A 23 -3.44 9.74 7.39
N ILE A 24 -2.46 10.64 7.43
CA ILE A 24 -1.03 10.25 7.38
C ILE A 24 -0.61 9.42 8.60
N LYS A 25 -1.33 9.50 9.73
CA LYS A 25 -1.08 8.64 10.91
C LYS A 25 -1.36 7.17 10.61
N GLU A 26 -2.19 6.88 9.61
CA GLU A 26 -2.48 5.52 9.17
C GLU A 26 -1.25 4.82 8.57
N SER A 27 -0.22 5.55 8.12
CA SER A 27 1.03 4.96 7.60
C SER A 27 1.69 4.00 8.59
N HIS A 28 1.60 4.30 9.90
CA HIS A 28 2.11 3.41 10.94
C HIS A 28 1.29 2.11 11.03
N LYS A 29 -0.05 2.20 10.89
CA LYS A 29 -0.94 1.04 10.89
C LYS A 29 -0.78 0.20 9.63
N MET A 30 -0.60 0.86 8.48
CA MET A 30 -0.25 0.21 7.20
C MET A 30 1.00 -0.65 7.38
N ARG A 31 2.09 -0.08 7.89
CA ARG A 31 3.33 -0.83 8.17
C ARG A 31 3.09 -2.06 9.06
N THR A 32 2.29 -1.92 10.11
CA THR A 32 1.93 -3.06 10.98
C THR A 32 1.08 -4.10 10.26
N ALA A 33 0.12 -3.67 9.43
CA ALA A 33 -0.76 -4.57 8.69
C ALA A 33 -0.02 -5.40 7.64
N VAL A 34 1.00 -4.84 6.97
CA VAL A 34 1.82 -5.55 5.98
C VAL A 34 2.48 -6.80 6.57
N ALA A 35 2.92 -6.74 7.83
CA ALA A 35 3.55 -7.88 8.50
C ALA A 35 2.61 -9.09 8.64
N TYR A 36 1.30 -8.89 8.55
CA TYR A 36 0.29 -9.95 8.60
C TYR A 36 -0.15 -10.45 7.21
N GLY A 37 0.41 -9.92 6.13
CA GLY A 37 0.15 -10.38 4.78
C GLY A 37 -0.72 -9.43 3.93
N LEU A 38 -0.75 -9.72 2.62
CA LEU A 38 -1.47 -8.92 1.61
C LEU A 38 -2.97 -8.85 1.87
N GLU A 39 -3.58 -9.97 2.28
CA GLU A 39 -5.01 -10.03 2.57
C GLU A 39 -5.40 -9.15 3.77
N ARG A 40 -4.59 -9.18 4.84
CA ARG A 40 -4.83 -8.35 6.02
C ARG A 40 -4.72 -6.86 5.66
N PHE A 41 -3.71 -6.50 4.88
CA PHE A 41 -3.54 -5.13 4.41
C PHE A 41 -4.74 -4.67 3.58
N TRP A 42 -5.20 -5.51 2.65
CA TRP A 42 -6.39 -5.23 1.86
C TRP A 42 -7.64 -5.06 2.72
N GLY A 43 -7.91 -6.01 3.61
CA GLY A 43 -9.12 -6.02 4.43
C GLY A 43 -9.23 -4.80 5.33
N GLU A 44 -8.11 -4.24 5.78
CA GLU A 44 -8.10 -3.04 6.61
C GLU A 44 -8.58 -1.79 5.86
N GLY A 45 -8.26 -1.67 4.57
CA GLY A 45 -8.79 -0.60 3.71
C GLY A 45 -10.32 -0.66 3.59
N LEU A 46 -10.88 -1.86 3.39
CA LEU A 46 -12.34 -2.08 3.36
C LEU A 46 -13.00 -1.79 4.72
N ARG A 47 -12.32 -2.16 5.82
CA ARG A 47 -12.82 -1.91 7.18
C ARG A 47 -13.00 -0.41 7.46
N LEU A 48 -12.16 0.42 6.83
CA LEU A 48 -12.13 1.87 6.99
C LEU A 48 -13.10 2.61 6.07
N GLU A 49 -13.96 1.94 5.28
CA GLU A 49 -14.93 2.60 4.39
C GLU A 49 -15.83 3.63 5.10
N LYS A 50 -16.06 3.47 6.41
CA LYS A 50 -16.78 4.43 7.26
C LYS A 50 -16.03 5.76 7.47
N GLU A 51 -14.73 5.78 7.22
CA GLU A 51 -13.82 6.92 7.35
C GLU A 51 -13.18 7.22 5.97
N PRO A 52 -13.87 7.98 5.09
CA PRO A 52 -13.55 8.03 3.66
C PRO A 52 -12.14 8.51 3.34
N HIS A 53 -11.59 9.46 4.12
CA HIS A 53 -10.22 9.95 3.93
C HIS A 53 -9.17 8.88 4.23
N LYS A 54 -9.38 8.06 5.27
CA LYS A 54 -8.47 6.97 5.62
C LYS A 54 -8.61 5.84 4.61
N ALA A 55 -9.84 5.42 4.29
CA ALA A 55 -10.08 4.41 3.26
C ALA A 55 -9.44 4.78 1.92
N ALA A 56 -9.58 6.05 1.49
CA ALA A 56 -8.95 6.54 0.27
C ALA A 56 -7.43 6.40 0.30
N PHE A 57 -6.79 6.70 1.43
CA PHE A 57 -5.34 6.55 1.57
C PHE A 57 -4.87 5.09 1.47
N TRP A 58 -5.56 4.17 2.13
CA TRP A 58 -5.28 2.72 2.04
C TRP A 58 -5.49 2.22 0.61
N LYS A 59 -6.58 2.64 -0.03
CA LYS A 59 -6.89 2.31 -1.42
C LYS A 59 -5.84 2.83 -2.39
N GLU A 60 -5.47 4.10 -2.31
CA GLU A 60 -4.45 4.70 -3.18
C GLU A 60 -3.10 4.02 -3.02
N THR A 61 -2.72 3.67 -1.78
CA THR A 61 -1.49 2.94 -1.49
C THR A 61 -1.52 1.55 -2.15
N TRP A 62 -2.65 0.85 -2.07
CA TRP A 62 -2.82 -0.43 -2.74
C TRP A 62 -2.82 -0.30 -4.27
N ASP A 63 -3.53 0.67 -4.83
CA ASP A 63 -3.57 0.88 -6.27
C ASP A 63 -2.17 1.18 -6.82
N LYS A 64 -1.34 1.92 -6.07
CA LYS A 64 0.08 2.11 -6.41
C LYS A 64 0.89 0.83 -6.35
N LEU A 65 0.66 -0.04 -5.37
CA LEU A 65 1.28 -1.36 -5.33
C LEU A 65 0.94 -2.16 -6.58
N VAL A 66 -0.33 -2.18 -7.00
CA VAL A 66 -0.77 -2.89 -8.21
C VAL A 66 -0.08 -2.33 -9.45
N GLU A 67 0.05 -1.00 -9.57
CA GLU A 67 0.79 -0.37 -10.67
C GLU A 67 2.27 -0.76 -10.71
N ILE A 68 2.95 -0.79 -9.55
CA ILE A 68 4.36 -1.17 -9.45
C ILE A 68 4.56 -2.64 -9.83
N LEU A 69 3.69 -3.52 -9.33
CA LEU A 69 3.78 -4.96 -9.58
C LEU A 69 3.42 -5.33 -11.01
N ALA A 70 2.54 -4.56 -11.67
CA ALA A 70 2.26 -4.72 -13.09
C ALA A 70 3.50 -4.50 -13.97
N CYS A 71 4.45 -3.65 -13.57
CA CYS A 71 5.73 -3.49 -14.29
C CYS A 71 6.62 -4.75 -14.22
N ALA A 72 6.35 -5.64 -13.27
CA ALA A 72 7.04 -6.92 -13.10
C ALA A 72 6.17 -8.11 -13.55
N ASP A 73 5.10 -7.86 -14.32
CA ASP A 73 4.10 -8.85 -14.75
C ASP A 73 3.36 -9.58 -13.61
N ILE A 74 3.43 -9.06 -12.38
CA ILE A 74 2.73 -9.61 -11.22
C ILE A 74 1.36 -8.96 -11.10
N CYS A 75 0.31 -9.74 -11.39
CA CYS A 75 -1.06 -9.24 -11.39
C CYS A 75 -1.74 -9.44 -10.03
N ILE A 76 -2.03 -8.34 -9.34
CA ILE A 76 -2.77 -8.33 -8.08
C ILE A 76 -4.13 -7.63 -8.28
N PRO A 77 -5.21 -8.08 -7.62
CA PRO A 77 -6.52 -7.44 -7.72
C PRO A 77 -6.49 -5.94 -7.36
N LYS A 78 -7.38 -5.14 -7.97
CA LYS A 78 -7.64 -3.73 -7.60
C LYS A 78 -8.74 -3.61 -6.56
N HIS A 79 -8.64 -2.64 -5.65
CA HIS A 79 -9.49 -2.45 -4.45
C HIS A 79 -10.99 -2.15 -4.70
N ASN A 80 -11.48 -2.29 -5.94
CA ASN A 80 -12.79 -1.80 -6.38
C ASN A 80 -13.95 -2.81 -6.22
N SER A 81 -13.76 -3.95 -5.55
CA SER A 81 -14.80 -5.01 -5.53
C SER A 81 -14.73 -5.84 -4.24
N ILE A 82 -15.81 -5.83 -3.46
CA ILE A 82 -15.87 -6.38 -2.10
C ILE A 82 -15.86 -7.92 -2.05
N ASP A 83 -16.33 -8.62 -3.07
CA ASP A 83 -16.35 -10.10 -3.13
C ASP A 83 -16.44 -10.48 -4.62
N PRO A 84 -15.35 -10.92 -5.29
CA PRO A 84 -14.79 -12.28 -5.22
C PRO A 84 -13.23 -12.34 -5.28
N LYS A 85 -12.54 -11.21 -5.07
CA LYS A 85 -11.08 -11.06 -5.35
C LYS A 85 -10.14 -11.54 -4.25
N LYS A 86 -10.65 -11.92 -3.07
CA LYS A 86 -9.81 -12.48 -2.00
C LYS A 86 -9.16 -13.78 -2.46
N GLU A 87 -9.90 -14.62 -3.18
CA GLU A 87 -9.39 -15.87 -3.75
C GLU A 87 -8.27 -15.63 -4.78
N GLU A 88 -8.23 -14.48 -5.45
CA GLU A 88 -7.16 -14.15 -6.39
C GLU A 88 -5.83 -13.89 -5.68
N LEU A 89 -5.85 -13.31 -4.47
CA LEU A 89 -4.64 -13.15 -3.64
C LEU A 89 -4.06 -14.52 -3.25
N TRP A 90 -4.93 -15.50 -3.01
CA TRP A 90 -4.53 -16.88 -2.69
C TRP A 90 -4.03 -17.67 -3.90
N LYS A 91 -4.32 -17.22 -5.13
CA LYS A 91 -3.84 -17.85 -6.38
C LYS A 91 -2.43 -17.41 -6.77
N LEU A 92 -1.91 -16.35 -6.16
CA LEU A 92 -0.53 -15.90 -6.38
C LEU A 92 0.45 -17.01 -5.99
N SER A 93 1.48 -17.21 -6.82
CA SER A 93 2.58 -18.10 -6.48
C SER A 93 3.33 -17.57 -5.25
N ARG A 94 4.05 -18.47 -4.55
CA ARG A 94 4.82 -18.10 -3.37
C ARG A 94 5.85 -17.00 -3.65
N GLU A 95 6.46 -17.03 -4.84
CA GLU A 95 7.44 -16.03 -5.26
C GLU A 95 6.78 -14.66 -5.48
N GLU A 96 5.64 -14.62 -6.18
CA GLU A 96 4.88 -13.38 -6.38
C GLU A 96 4.40 -12.77 -5.05
N GLN A 97 3.93 -13.61 -4.12
CA GLN A 97 3.54 -13.15 -2.78
C GLN A 97 4.72 -12.54 -2.02
N GLN A 98 5.91 -13.15 -2.10
CA GLN A 98 7.12 -12.65 -1.46
C GLN A 98 7.56 -11.31 -2.06
N ILE A 99 7.55 -11.19 -3.39
CA ILE A 99 7.89 -9.94 -4.09
C ILE A 99 6.89 -8.85 -3.71
N ALA A 100 5.59 -9.13 -3.79
CA ALA A 100 4.54 -8.18 -3.44
C ALA A 100 4.65 -7.69 -1.99
N LEU A 101 4.90 -8.61 -1.05
CA LEU A 101 5.12 -8.25 0.35
C LEU A 101 6.39 -7.42 0.55
N ALA A 102 7.49 -7.76 -0.12
CA ALA A 102 8.73 -6.99 -0.02
C ALA A 102 8.55 -5.55 -0.54
N VAL A 103 7.91 -5.40 -1.70
CA VAL A 103 7.61 -4.09 -2.31
C VAL A 103 6.67 -3.29 -1.42
N LEU A 104 5.59 -3.91 -0.93
CA LEU A 104 4.63 -3.24 -0.05
C LEU A 104 5.26 -2.84 1.28
N THR A 105 6.11 -3.69 1.86
CA THR A 105 6.86 -3.37 3.09
C THR A 105 7.73 -2.14 2.89
N GLN A 106 8.51 -2.13 1.81
CA GLN A 106 9.37 -1.00 1.49
C GLN A 106 8.58 0.29 1.24
N LEU A 107 7.43 0.20 0.55
CA LEU A 107 6.54 1.35 0.34
C LEU A 107 6.00 1.88 1.67
N CYS A 108 5.55 1.01 2.58
CA CYS A 108 5.07 1.40 3.91
C CYS A 108 6.18 2.02 4.78
N ASP A 109 7.40 1.52 4.70
CA ASP A 109 8.55 2.11 5.39
C ASP A 109 8.82 3.54 4.87
N SER A 110 8.80 3.74 3.56
CA SER A 110 8.91 5.08 2.95
C SER A 110 7.74 6.00 3.34
N LEU A 111 6.51 5.48 3.42
CA LEU A 111 5.33 6.26 3.88
C LEU A 111 5.51 6.74 5.33
N VAL A 112 5.97 5.86 6.23
CA VAL A 112 6.24 6.23 7.63
C VAL A 112 7.33 7.29 7.72
N TRP A 113 8.39 7.15 6.94
CA TRP A 113 9.48 8.13 6.89
C TRP A 113 8.99 9.52 6.46
N TRP A 114 8.21 9.60 5.37
CA TRP A 114 7.65 10.86 4.90
C TRP A 114 6.59 11.43 5.85
N THR A 115 5.79 10.58 6.48
CA THR A 115 4.84 10.99 7.52
C THR A 115 5.56 11.77 8.62
N GLN A 116 6.70 11.27 9.12
CA GLN A 116 7.46 11.98 10.16
C GLN A 116 7.94 13.38 9.73
N ARG A 117 8.25 13.56 8.45
CA ARG A 117 8.69 14.87 7.92
C ARG A 117 7.54 15.84 7.67
N TYR A 118 6.39 15.33 7.24
CA TYR A 118 5.22 16.15 6.94
C TYR A 118 4.35 16.45 8.16
N LYS A 119 4.58 15.78 9.31
CA LYS A 119 3.89 16.04 10.58
C LYS A 119 3.86 17.51 11.04
N ASN A 120 4.82 18.33 10.62
CA ASN A 120 4.90 19.75 11.01
C ASN A 120 4.54 20.71 9.87
N ILE A 121 4.13 20.17 8.71
CA ILE A 121 3.92 20.93 7.47
C ILE A 121 2.45 20.82 7.00
N VAL A 122 1.81 19.68 7.26
CA VAL A 122 0.40 19.37 6.96
C VAL A 122 -0.43 19.52 8.23
#